data_AF-A0A2X4VXG6-F1
#
_entry.id   AF-A0A2X4VXG6-F1
#
_cell.length_a   1.000
_cell.length_b   1.000
_cell.length_c   1.000
_cell.angle_alpha   90.00
_cell.angle_beta   90.00
_cell.angle_gamma   90.00
#
_symmetry.space_group_name_H-M   'P 1'
#
loop_
_entity.id
_entity.type
_entity.pdbx_description
1 polymer ?
#
loop_
_entity_poly.entity_id
_entity_poly.type
_entity_poly.pdbx_seq_one_letter_code
_entity_poly.pdbx_strand_id
1 'polypeptide(L)'
;MTFGRDGQPATLVAKTVDIGLSIRQLTAPLHVDTILLQDGTLNISVQTAPFPFEADRLQLRNMALNSPSSDWRLSAQRVNGGIMPWRPEAGQVLGNKAEIQLSAGSLTLNDVPATNVLIEGSIDHNQVMLNTVGADMARGALTGVARRNADGSWVVENLRLNDIRLQSDKSLSEFLAPLTTIPSLQIGRLEVTDASLQGPDWAVTDLDLSLRNLTLRKEDWQSQEGKLSMNASEFIYGSLHFLDPILNAEFSPQGVALRQFTTRWEGGMVRTSGNWLRDGKALVLDDTAIVGLEYTLPDNWKQQWMSPCQNGYITSR
;
A
#
# COMPACT_ATOMS: atom_id res chain seq x y z
N MET A 1 0.13 -29.83 20.47
CA MET A 1 1.18 -30.30 19.55
C MET A 1 2.16 -29.18 19.28
N THR A 2 3.46 -29.48 19.23
CA THR A 2 4.52 -28.52 18.89
C THR A 2 5.37 -29.11 17.77
N PHE A 3 5.63 -28.35 16.72
CA PHE A 3 6.50 -28.72 15.60
C PHE A 3 7.51 -27.61 15.35
N GLY A 4 8.78 -27.96 15.20
CA GLY A 4 9.89 -27.01 15.03
C GLY A 4 11.23 -27.74 14.91
N ARG A 5 12.31 -26.98 14.72
CA ARG A 5 13.68 -27.50 14.79
C ARG A 5 14.23 -27.33 16.21
N ASP A 6 15.07 -28.26 16.64
CA ASP A 6 15.79 -28.14 17.91
C ASP A 6 16.62 -26.84 17.95
N GLY A 7 16.50 -26.10 19.05
CA GLY A 7 17.19 -24.82 19.24
C GLY A 7 16.59 -23.63 18.49
N GLN A 8 15.45 -23.78 17.80
CA GLN A 8 14.73 -22.69 17.13
C GLN A 8 13.30 -22.52 17.69
N PRO A 9 12.69 -21.34 17.57
CA PRO A 9 11.27 -21.16 17.90
C PRO A 9 10.41 -22.15 17.12
N ALA A 10 9.37 -22.69 17.77
CA ALA A 10 8.47 -23.64 17.12
C ALA A 10 7.78 -23.00 15.91
N THR A 11 7.79 -23.72 14.78
CA THR A 11 7.07 -23.36 13.56
C THR A 11 5.56 -23.42 13.79
N LEU A 12 5.08 -24.45 14.51
CA LEU A 12 3.67 -24.63 14.81
C LEU A 12 3.49 -25.04 16.26
N VAL A 13 2.60 -24.35 16.96
CA VAL A 13 2.07 -24.73 18.26
C VAL A 13 0.55 -24.72 18.13
N ALA A 14 -0.13 -25.81 18.47
CA ALA A 14 -1.59 -25.83 18.49
C ALA A 14 -2.07 -26.60 19.72
N LYS A 15 -3.13 -26.11 20.37
CA LYS A 15 -3.77 -26.84 21.47
C LYS A 15 -4.44 -28.10 20.97
N THR A 16 -5.19 -27.98 19.88
CA THR A 16 -5.90 -29.10 19.24
C THR A 16 -5.43 -29.25 17.80
N VAL A 17 -5.21 -30.51 17.39
CA VAL A 17 -4.92 -30.89 16.01
C VAL A 17 -5.81 -32.07 15.68
N ASP A 18 -6.74 -31.88 14.74
CA ASP A 18 -7.60 -32.95 14.23
C ASP A 18 -7.12 -33.34 12.83
N ILE A 19 -6.91 -34.64 12.61
CA ILE A 19 -6.41 -35.19 11.34
C ILE A 19 -7.50 -36.05 10.72
N GLY A 20 -8.06 -35.58 9.60
CA GLY A 20 -8.99 -36.32 8.76
C GLY A 20 -8.23 -37.30 7.86
N LEU A 21 -8.62 -38.57 7.92
CA LEU A 21 -8.06 -39.63 7.07
C LEU A 21 -9.05 -40.04 5.96
N SER A 22 -8.54 -40.61 4.88
CA SER A 22 -9.33 -41.22 3.80
C SER A 22 -8.80 -42.62 3.46
N ILE A 23 -9.28 -43.22 2.37
CA ILE A 23 -8.74 -44.51 1.89
C ILE A 23 -7.36 -44.34 1.23
N ARG A 24 -6.97 -43.11 0.87
CA ARG A 24 -5.71 -42.80 0.18
C ARG A 24 -4.48 -43.11 1.03
N GLN A 25 -4.61 -43.13 2.35
CA GLN A 25 -3.52 -43.42 3.29
C GLN A 25 -2.92 -44.80 3.09
N LEU A 26 -3.67 -45.75 2.50
CA LEU A 26 -3.16 -47.07 2.17
C LEU A 26 -2.07 -47.03 1.08
N THR A 27 -2.10 -46.02 0.20
CA THR A 27 -1.13 -45.85 -0.89
C THR A 27 -0.21 -44.65 -0.71
N ALA A 28 -0.63 -43.64 0.06
CA ALA A 28 0.13 -42.45 0.39
C ALA A 28 0.03 -42.12 1.89
N PRO A 29 0.80 -42.79 2.76
CA PRO A 29 0.62 -42.72 4.22
C PRO A 29 0.93 -41.34 4.84
N LEU A 30 1.68 -40.48 4.14
CA LEU A 30 2.00 -39.10 4.56
C LEU A 30 1.04 -38.05 4.01
N HIS A 31 0.02 -38.49 3.26
CA HIS A 31 -0.99 -37.62 2.69
C HIS A 31 -2.31 -37.80 3.44
N VAL A 32 -2.81 -36.71 4.03
CA VAL A 32 -4.07 -36.72 4.78
C VAL A 32 -5.17 -35.94 4.07
N ASP A 33 -6.43 -36.20 4.43
CA ASP A 33 -7.55 -35.48 3.81
C ASP A 33 -7.60 -34.04 4.35
N THR A 34 -7.71 -33.90 5.67
CA THR A 34 -7.82 -32.60 6.32
C THR A 34 -6.90 -32.53 7.53
N ILE A 35 -6.27 -31.38 7.75
CA ILE A 35 -5.64 -31.02 9.02
C ILE A 35 -6.34 -29.78 9.56
N LEU A 36 -6.89 -29.87 10.76
CA LEU A 36 -7.50 -28.76 11.46
C LEU A 36 -6.62 -28.36 12.65
N LEU A 37 -6.11 -27.13 12.61
CA LEU A 37 -5.31 -26.53 13.67
C LEU A 37 -6.18 -25.55 14.47
N GLN A 38 -6.15 -25.66 15.80
CA GLN A 38 -6.99 -24.84 16.65
C GLN A 38 -6.22 -24.24 17.84
N ASP A 39 -6.57 -22.99 18.14
CA ASP A 39 -6.11 -22.24 19.33
C ASP A 39 -4.58 -22.29 19.50
N GLY A 40 -3.88 -21.85 18.46
CA GLY A 40 -2.44 -22.03 18.33
C GLY A 40 -1.73 -20.87 17.62
N THR A 41 -0.47 -21.08 17.25
CA THR A 41 0.37 -20.16 16.51
C THR A 41 1.10 -20.91 15.40
N LEU A 42 1.07 -20.37 14.19
CA LEU A 42 1.88 -20.80 13.05
C LEU A 42 2.84 -19.65 12.69
N ASN A 43 4.13 -19.90 12.86
CA ASN A 43 5.21 -18.99 12.51
C ASN A 43 5.72 -19.36 11.11
N ILE A 44 5.47 -18.48 10.15
CA ILE A 44 5.89 -18.59 8.75
C ILE A 44 7.30 -17.98 8.64
N SER A 45 8.25 -18.74 8.12
CA SER A 45 9.58 -18.20 7.79
C SER A 45 10.16 -18.96 6.60
N VAL A 46 11.05 -18.33 5.84
CA VAL A 46 11.81 -19.00 4.77
C VAL A 46 12.72 -20.11 5.27
N GLN A 47 13.00 -20.15 6.58
CA GLN A 47 13.84 -21.16 7.22
C GLN A 47 13.04 -22.32 7.84
N THR A 48 11.71 -22.30 7.79
CA THR A 48 10.89 -23.39 8.33
C THR A 48 11.24 -24.70 7.63
N ALA A 49 11.50 -25.74 8.42
CA ALA A 49 11.60 -27.09 7.90
C ALA A 49 10.30 -27.46 7.16
N PRO A 50 10.38 -28.20 6.04
CA PRO A 50 9.18 -28.72 5.40
C PRO A 50 8.44 -29.62 6.40
N PHE A 51 7.11 -29.52 6.43
CA PHE A 51 6.31 -30.49 7.18
C PHE A 51 6.42 -31.84 6.47
N PRO A 52 6.56 -32.96 7.19
CA PRO A 52 6.74 -34.28 6.58
C PRO A 52 5.43 -34.88 6.04
N PHE A 53 4.34 -34.12 6.07
CA PHE A 53 3.01 -34.52 5.64
C PHE A 53 2.33 -33.38 4.88
N GLU A 54 1.41 -33.76 4.01
CA GLU A 54 0.59 -32.85 3.20
C GLU A 54 -0.90 -33.18 3.41
N ALA A 55 -1.77 -32.22 3.11
CA ALA A 55 -3.21 -32.42 3.19
C ALA A 55 -3.93 -31.89 1.95
N ASP A 56 -5.02 -32.56 1.57
CA ASP A 56 -5.96 -31.98 0.61
C ASP A 56 -6.53 -30.65 1.16
N ARG A 57 -6.64 -30.49 2.49
CA ARG A 57 -7.02 -29.22 3.12
C ARG A 57 -6.31 -28.95 4.45
N LEU A 58 -5.77 -27.74 4.61
CA LEU A 58 -5.43 -27.18 5.92
C LEU A 58 -6.52 -26.21 6.37
N GLN A 59 -7.09 -26.44 7.55
CA GLN A 59 -8.06 -25.56 8.19
C GLN A 59 -7.47 -24.93 9.45
N LEU A 60 -7.72 -23.63 9.61
CA LEU A 60 -7.30 -22.85 10.77
C LEU A 60 -8.55 -22.40 11.54
N ARG A 61 -8.52 -22.58 12.86
CA ARG A 61 -9.55 -22.08 13.78
C ARG A 61 -8.92 -21.34 14.94
N ASN A 62 -9.18 -20.04 15.02
CA ASN A 62 -8.65 -19.18 16.06
C ASN A 62 -7.11 -19.29 16.22
N MET A 63 -6.41 -19.26 15.09
CA MET A 63 -4.94 -19.34 15.06
C MET A 63 -4.31 -17.94 15.12
N ALA A 64 -3.07 -17.87 15.56
CA ALA A 64 -2.17 -16.74 15.30
C ALA A 64 -1.25 -17.09 14.13
N LEU A 65 -1.06 -16.17 13.20
CA LEU A 65 -0.08 -16.29 12.11
C LEU A 65 0.97 -15.20 12.28
N ASN A 66 2.25 -15.57 12.29
CA ASN A 66 3.33 -14.57 12.34
C ASN A 66 4.35 -14.85 11.24
N SER A 67 4.86 -13.79 10.60
CA SER A 67 5.97 -13.84 9.67
C SER A 67 7.03 -12.83 10.10
N PRO A 68 7.86 -13.16 11.11
CA PRO A 68 8.75 -12.19 11.74
C PRO A 68 10.01 -11.89 10.92
N SER A 69 10.40 -12.79 10.02
CA SER A 69 11.68 -12.75 9.28
C SER A 69 11.52 -12.50 7.78
N SER A 70 10.35 -12.06 7.32
CA SER A 70 10.12 -11.66 5.93
C SER A 70 10.24 -10.14 5.77
N ASP A 71 10.46 -9.70 4.54
CA ASP A 71 10.40 -8.27 4.16
C ASP A 71 9.09 -7.60 4.57
N TRP A 72 8.04 -8.40 4.75
CA TRP A 72 6.78 -7.98 5.34
C TRP A 72 6.62 -8.57 6.74
N ARG A 73 6.72 -7.72 7.77
CA ARG A 73 6.47 -8.14 9.15
C ARG A 73 4.96 -8.30 9.34
N LEU A 74 4.52 -9.55 9.36
CA LEU A 74 3.12 -9.94 9.49
C LEU A 74 2.87 -10.48 10.90
N SER A 75 1.81 -10.01 11.56
CA SER A 75 1.22 -10.68 12.71
C SER A 75 -0.30 -10.63 12.61
N ALA A 76 -0.96 -11.77 12.72
CA ALA A 76 -2.40 -11.89 12.65
C ALA A 76 -2.92 -12.72 13.83
N GLN A 77 -4.08 -12.34 14.36
CA GLN A 77 -4.73 -13.01 15.48
C GLN A 77 -6.18 -13.35 15.13
N ARG A 78 -6.70 -14.39 15.78
CA ARG A 78 -8.04 -14.94 15.50
C ARG A 78 -8.20 -15.28 14.02
N VAL A 79 -7.19 -15.93 13.45
CA VAL A 79 -7.17 -16.37 12.06
C VAL A 79 -8.04 -17.60 11.90
N ASN A 80 -8.95 -17.55 10.92
CA ASN A 80 -9.84 -18.65 10.56
C ASN A 80 -9.86 -18.82 9.04
N GLY A 81 -10.11 -20.03 8.57
CA GLY A 81 -10.26 -20.32 7.14
C GLY A 81 -9.45 -21.52 6.70
N GLY A 82 -9.03 -21.56 5.45
CA GLY A 82 -8.27 -22.71 4.94
C GLY A 82 -7.44 -22.46 3.68
N ILE A 83 -6.62 -23.45 3.39
CA ILE A 83 -5.67 -23.52 2.29
C ILE A 83 -5.87 -24.87 1.59
N MET A 84 -5.99 -24.85 0.25
CA MET A 84 -6.36 -26.05 -0.51
C MET A 84 -5.75 -26.09 -1.93
N PRO A 85 -4.96 -27.11 -2.30
CA PRO A 85 -4.39 -28.11 -1.40
C PRO A 85 -3.31 -27.49 -0.49
N TRP A 86 -3.02 -28.12 0.64
CA TRP A 86 -1.90 -27.73 1.50
C TRP A 86 -0.72 -28.67 1.33
N ARG A 87 0.26 -28.24 0.54
CA ARG A 87 1.47 -29.01 0.21
C ARG A 87 2.72 -28.21 0.57
N PRO A 88 3.11 -28.17 1.85
CA PRO A 88 4.22 -27.35 2.31
C PRO A 88 5.56 -27.83 1.72
N GLU A 89 6.37 -26.88 1.26
CA GLU A 89 7.74 -27.12 0.80
C GLU A 89 8.73 -26.31 1.64
N ALA A 90 10.03 -26.59 1.50
CA ALA A 90 11.07 -25.85 2.21
C ALA A 90 10.99 -24.35 1.84
N GLY A 91 10.78 -23.49 2.84
CA GLY A 91 10.59 -22.05 2.65
C GLY A 91 9.20 -21.63 2.13
N GLN A 92 8.30 -22.57 1.86
CA GLN A 92 6.94 -22.32 1.36
C GLN A 92 5.92 -23.09 2.20
N VAL A 93 5.68 -22.60 3.42
CA VAL A 93 4.82 -23.24 4.44
C VAL A 93 3.38 -23.46 3.98
N LEU A 94 2.87 -22.62 3.07
CA LEU A 94 1.50 -22.75 2.54
C LEU A 94 1.44 -23.60 1.27
N GLY A 95 2.61 -23.95 0.71
CA GLY A 95 2.80 -24.61 -0.58
C GLY A 95 3.04 -23.66 -1.76
N ASN A 96 3.41 -24.23 -2.91
CA ASN A 96 3.63 -23.49 -4.15
C ASN A 96 2.37 -23.38 -5.01
N LYS A 97 1.30 -24.11 -4.72
CA LYS A 97 0.05 -24.04 -5.47
C LYS A 97 -1.14 -24.33 -4.56
N ALA A 98 -1.90 -23.29 -4.25
CA ALA A 98 -3.01 -23.38 -3.30
C ALA A 98 -4.03 -22.26 -3.50
N GLU A 99 -5.30 -22.57 -3.30
CA GLU A 99 -6.34 -21.59 -3.00
C GLU A 99 -6.27 -21.22 -1.51
N ILE A 100 -6.54 -19.96 -1.20
CA ILE A 100 -6.50 -19.37 0.14
C ILE A 100 -7.81 -18.66 0.39
N GLN A 101 -8.44 -18.98 1.52
CA GLN A 101 -9.57 -18.25 2.06
C GLN A 101 -9.33 -18.06 3.55
N LEU A 102 -8.95 -16.86 3.95
CA LEU A 102 -8.56 -16.56 5.33
C LEU A 102 -9.28 -15.31 5.81
N SER A 103 -9.69 -15.33 7.07
CA SER A 103 -10.12 -14.16 7.81
C SER A 103 -9.26 -14.00 9.06
N ALA A 104 -9.07 -12.77 9.52
CA ALA A 104 -8.40 -12.49 10.77
C ALA A 104 -9.14 -11.42 11.55
N GLY A 105 -9.27 -11.61 12.85
CA GLY A 105 -9.86 -10.61 13.72
C GLY A 105 -9.00 -9.35 13.84
N SER A 106 -7.68 -9.51 13.81
CA SER A 106 -6.72 -8.42 13.71
C SER A 106 -5.49 -8.85 12.91
N LEU A 107 -4.89 -7.88 12.25
CA LEU A 107 -3.69 -8.00 11.44
C LEU A 107 -2.79 -6.79 11.71
N THR A 108 -1.49 -6.99 11.71
CA THR A 108 -0.50 -5.92 11.62
C THR A 108 0.45 -6.29 10.51
N LEU A 109 0.58 -5.38 9.54
CA LEU A 109 1.50 -5.50 8.41
C LEU A 109 2.42 -4.29 8.41
N ASN A 110 3.72 -4.51 8.64
CA ASN A 110 4.72 -3.42 8.70
C ASN A 110 4.29 -2.28 9.65
N ASP A 111 3.85 -2.65 10.84
CA ASP A 111 3.33 -1.75 11.89
C ASP A 111 2.01 -1.03 11.55
N VAL A 112 1.38 -1.33 10.41
CA VAL A 112 0.04 -0.83 10.07
C VAL A 112 -1.02 -1.82 10.58
N PRO A 113 -1.82 -1.44 11.60
CA PRO A 113 -2.86 -2.30 12.12
C PRO A 113 -4.11 -2.30 11.23
N ALA A 114 -4.77 -3.45 11.16
CA ALA A 114 -6.05 -3.65 10.52
C ALA A 114 -6.89 -4.66 11.33
N THR A 115 -8.21 -4.59 11.17
CA THR A 115 -9.18 -5.47 11.83
C THR A 115 -10.20 -6.00 10.83
N ASN A 116 -10.94 -7.04 11.21
CA ASN A 116 -11.99 -7.64 10.36
C ASN A 116 -11.47 -7.98 8.95
N VAL A 117 -10.29 -8.58 8.89
CA VAL A 117 -9.59 -8.85 7.65
C VAL A 117 -10.21 -10.06 6.96
N LEU A 118 -10.38 -9.97 5.64
CA LEU A 118 -10.74 -11.05 4.72
C LEU A 118 -9.74 -11.06 3.56
N ILE A 119 -9.18 -12.22 3.28
CA ILE A 119 -8.30 -12.48 2.15
C ILE A 119 -8.78 -13.73 1.44
N GLU A 120 -9.09 -13.59 0.16
CA GLU A 120 -9.35 -14.71 -0.75
C GLU A 120 -8.43 -14.59 -1.96
N GLY A 121 -7.87 -15.71 -2.39
CA GLY A 121 -6.87 -15.67 -3.44
C GLY A 121 -6.21 -17.01 -3.68
N SER A 122 -5.10 -16.99 -4.40
CA SER A 122 -4.35 -18.19 -4.70
C SER A 122 -2.85 -17.93 -4.78
N ILE A 123 -2.08 -18.98 -4.55
CA ILE A 123 -0.66 -19.07 -4.83
C ILE A 123 -0.50 -19.94 -6.07
N ASP A 124 0.29 -19.47 -7.04
CA ASP A 124 0.77 -20.29 -8.15
C ASP A 124 2.27 -20.01 -8.37
N HIS A 125 3.09 -20.94 -7.92
CA HIS A 125 4.54 -20.84 -7.77
C HIS A 125 4.95 -19.60 -6.97
N ASN A 126 5.51 -18.60 -7.63
CA ASN A 126 5.95 -17.34 -7.02
C ASN A 126 4.95 -16.20 -7.25
N GLN A 127 3.80 -16.49 -7.87
CA GLN A 127 2.72 -15.53 -8.05
C GLN A 127 1.68 -15.70 -6.95
N VAL A 128 1.15 -14.56 -6.49
CA VAL A 128 0.06 -14.52 -5.52
C VAL A 128 -1.06 -13.69 -6.12
N MET A 129 -2.23 -14.30 -6.28
CA MET A 129 -3.48 -13.62 -6.62
C MET A 129 -4.23 -13.32 -5.33
N LEU A 130 -4.72 -12.10 -5.18
CA LEU A 130 -5.63 -11.68 -4.12
C LEU A 130 -6.91 -11.22 -4.79
N ASN A 131 -7.86 -12.15 -4.92
CA ASN A 131 -9.16 -11.93 -5.57
C ASN A 131 -10.08 -11.07 -4.71
N THR A 132 -9.91 -11.17 -3.39
CA THR A 132 -10.61 -10.32 -2.41
C THR A 132 -9.62 -9.96 -1.32
N VAL A 133 -9.42 -8.66 -1.10
CA VAL A 133 -8.83 -8.13 0.13
C VAL A 133 -9.84 -7.18 0.73
N GLY A 134 -10.19 -7.39 1.99
CA GLY A 134 -11.07 -6.51 2.76
C GLY A 134 -10.54 -6.35 4.17
N ALA A 135 -10.51 -5.12 4.69
CA ALA A 135 -10.12 -4.86 6.07
C ALA A 135 -10.63 -3.50 6.55
N ASP A 136 -10.90 -3.40 7.85
CA ASP A 136 -11.03 -2.11 8.52
C ASP A 136 -9.64 -1.64 8.93
N MET A 137 -9.26 -0.41 8.56
CA MET A 137 -7.96 0.16 8.90
C MET A 137 -8.05 1.67 9.05
N ALA A 138 -7.25 2.22 9.96
CA ALA A 138 -7.19 3.67 10.18
C ALA A 138 -8.59 4.30 10.34
N ARG A 139 -9.49 3.63 11.08
CA ARG A 139 -10.92 3.97 11.29
C ARG A 139 -11.83 3.87 10.06
N GLY A 140 -11.28 3.64 8.88
CA GLY A 140 -12.02 3.44 7.64
C GLY A 140 -11.97 2.01 7.15
N ALA A 141 -12.20 1.82 5.85
CA ALA A 141 -12.21 0.52 5.20
C ALA A 141 -11.36 0.50 3.93
N LEU A 142 -10.71 -0.64 3.71
CA LEU A 142 -9.96 -0.98 2.51
C LEU A 142 -10.61 -2.17 1.82
N THR A 143 -10.83 -2.07 0.51
CA THR A 143 -11.20 -3.22 -0.33
C THR A 143 -10.42 -3.22 -1.63
N GLY A 144 -9.97 -4.37 -2.13
CA GLY A 144 -9.28 -4.41 -3.42
C GLY A 144 -9.01 -5.79 -3.99
N VAL A 145 -8.45 -5.76 -5.18
CA VAL A 145 -7.99 -6.92 -5.96
C VAL A 145 -6.57 -6.63 -6.42
N ALA A 146 -5.65 -7.54 -6.12
CA ALA A 146 -4.25 -7.35 -6.44
C ALA A 146 -3.57 -8.66 -6.81
N ARG A 147 -2.48 -8.56 -7.57
CA ARG A 147 -1.61 -9.67 -7.91
C ARG A 147 -0.17 -9.27 -7.66
N ARG A 148 0.57 -10.17 -7.02
CA ARG A 148 2.03 -10.11 -6.96
C ARG A 148 2.60 -11.07 -7.98
N ASN A 149 3.44 -10.57 -8.88
CA ASN A 149 4.16 -11.36 -9.85
C ASN A 149 5.40 -12.03 -9.24
N ALA A 150 5.95 -13.00 -9.96
CA ALA A 150 7.13 -13.75 -9.55
C ALA A 150 8.39 -12.86 -9.39
N ASP A 151 8.49 -11.76 -10.13
CA ASP A 151 9.57 -10.78 -10.03
C ASP A 151 9.38 -9.79 -8.86
N GLY A 152 8.32 -9.95 -8.07
CA GLY A 152 7.97 -9.07 -6.95
C GLY A 152 7.22 -7.79 -7.35
N SER A 153 6.95 -7.58 -8.65
CA SER A 153 6.08 -6.49 -9.08
C SER A 153 4.63 -6.73 -8.67
N TRP A 154 3.91 -5.64 -8.47
CA TRP A 154 2.50 -5.65 -8.09
C TRP A 154 1.63 -5.11 -9.22
N VAL A 155 0.47 -5.73 -9.39
CA VAL A 155 -0.63 -5.23 -10.22
C VAL A 155 -1.85 -5.10 -9.30
N VAL A 156 -2.28 -3.87 -9.07
CA VAL A 156 -3.51 -3.55 -8.34
C VAL A 156 -4.59 -3.29 -9.37
N GLU A 157 -5.51 -4.23 -9.55
CA GLU A 157 -6.59 -4.08 -10.52
C GLU A 157 -7.58 -3.01 -10.06
N ASN A 158 -7.99 -3.10 -8.80
CA ASN A 158 -8.75 -2.08 -8.11
C ASN A 158 -8.35 -2.01 -6.63
N LEU A 159 -8.32 -0.80 -6.10
CA LEU A 159 -8.19 -0.54 -4.67
C LEU A 159 -9.12 0.61 -4.31
N ARG A 160 -9.90 0.42 -3.24
CA ARG A 160 -10.77 1.43 -2.68
C ARG A 160 -10.43 1.63 -1.21
N LEU A 161 -10.28 2.88 -0.83
CA LEU A 161 -10.06 3.35 0.53
C LEU A 161 -11.18 4.33 0.89
N ASN A 162 -11.91 4.07 1.97
CA ASN A 162 -13.00 4.93 2.41
C ASN A 162 -12.76 5.34 3.86
N ASP A 163 -13.06 6.59 4.19
CA ASP A 163 -13.12 7.11 5.56
C ASP A 163 -11.80 6.94 6.33
N ILE A 164 -10.67 6.98 5.62
CA ILE A 164 -9.35 6.75 6.21
C ILE A 164 -8.98 7.94 7.11
N ARG A 165 -8.54 7.67 8.33
CA ARG A 165 -8.04 8.65 9.31
C ARG A 165 -6.71 8.16 9.86
N LEU A 166 -5.62 8.69 9.31
CA LEU A 166 -4.28 8.21 9.62
C LEU A 166 -3.36 9.34 10.05
N GLN A 167 -2.63 9.11 11.14
CA GLN A 167 -1.58 9.98 11.62
C GLN A 167 -0.26 9.22 11.56
N SER A 168 0.75 9.84 10.95
CA SER A 168 2.09 9.32 10.73
C SER A 168 3.10 10.19 11.48
N ASP A 169 4.15 9.59 12.00
CA ASP A 169 5.33 10.28 12.54
C ASP A 169 6.37 10.59 11.44
N LYS A 170 6.15 10.11 10.22
CA LYS A 170 7.04 10.26 9.06
C LYS A 170 6.77 11.52 8.25
N SER A 171 7.83 12.11 7.70
CA SER A 171 7.71 13.13 6.64
C SER A 171 6.98 12.57 5.40
N LEU A 172 6.49 13.45 4.52
CA LEU A 172 5.71 13.02 3.35
C LEU A 172 6.51 12.09 2.42
N SER A 173 7.80 12.37 2.23
CA SER A 173 8.68 11.55 1.40
C SER A 173 8.92 10.17 1.99
N GLU A 174 9.15 10.07 3.30
CA GLU A 174 9.30 8.79 4.01
C GLU A 174 7.99 8.00 4.06
N PHE A 175 6.85 8.68 4.16
CA PHE A 175 5.53 8.07 4.09
C PHE A 175 5.26 7.42 2.73
N LEU A 176 5.66 8.09 1.63
CA LEU A 176 5.48 7.60 0.26
C LEU A 176 6.60 6.67 -0.22
N ALA A 177 7.74 6.62 0.47
CA ALA A 177 8.90 5.80 0.11
C ALA A 177 8.56 4.32 -0.21
N PRO A 178 7.62 3.63 0.49
CA PRO A 178 7.27 2.25 0.14
C PRO A 178 6.83 2.07 -1.32
N LEU A 179 6.21 3.08 -1.94
CA LEU A 179 5.76 3.04 -3.33
C LEU A 179 6.90 2.97 -4.35
N THR A 180 8.11 3.39 -3.96
CA THR A 180 9.31 3.39 -4.82
C THR A 180 10.27 2.24 -4.52
N THR A 181 10.08 1.52 -3.40
CA THR A 181 10.93 0.39 -2.99
C THR A 181 10.62 -0.92 -3.72
N ILE A 182 9.39 -1.07 -4.21
CA ILE A 182 8.99 -2.27 -4.96
C ILE A 182 9.43 -2.20 -6.44
N PRO A 183 9.72 -3.35 -7.09
CA PRO A 183 10.25 -3.36 -8.46
C PRO A 183 9.39 -2.60 -9.47
N SER A 184 8.07 -2.74 -9.36
CA SER A 184 7.06 -2.03 -10.15
C SER A 184 5.70 -2.15 -9.46
N LEU A 185 4.87 -1.10 -9.55
CA LEU A 185 3.49 -1.07 -9.09
C LEU A 185 2.59 -0.57 -10.22
N GLN A 186 1.83 -1.47 -10.84
CA GLN A 186 0.79 -1.10 -11.79
C GLN A 186 -0.52 -0.89 -11.06
N ILE A 187 -1.15 0.27 -11.27
CA ILE A 187 -2.44 0.65 -10.70
C ILE A 187 -3.43 0.75 -11.86
N GLY A 188 -4.37 -0.19 -11.92
CA GLY A 188 -5.52 -0.12 -12.82
C GLY A 188 -6.49 0.97 -12.34
N ARG A 189 -6.94 0.86 -11.09
CA ARG A 189 -7.79 1.86 -10.44
C ARG A 189 -7.50 1.96 -8.94
N LEU A 190 -7.35 3.19 -8.46
CA LEU A 190 -7.35 3.55 -7.05
C LEU A 190 -8.43 4.61 -6.84
N GLU A 191 -9.35 4.34 -5.92
CA GLU A 191 -10.35 5.31 -5.46
C GLU A 191 -10.15 5.53 -3.96
N VAL A 192 -10.07 6.79 -3.56
CA VAL A 192 -10.03 7.23 -2.17
C VAL A 192 -11.22 8.16 -1.97
N THR A 193 -11.98 7.94 -0.91
CA THR A 193 -13.12 8.76 -0.55
C THR A 193 -13.02 9.16 0.91
N ASP A 194 -13.18 10.45 1.17
CA ASP A 194 -13.13 11.04 2.50
C ASP A 194 -11.94 10.53 3.32
N ALA A 195 -10.70 10.80 2.88
CA ALA A 195 -9.50 10.45 3.64
C ALA A 195 -8.87 11.68 4.29
N SER A 196 -8.47 11.56 5.56
CA SER A 196 -7.62 12.54 6.24
C SER A 196 -6.32 11.87 6.70
N LEU A 197 -5.21 12.44 6.26
CA LEU A 197 -3.85 11.93 6.49
C LEU A 197 -3.00 13.08 7.03
N GLN A 198 -2.25 12.82 8.11
CA GLN A 198 -1.40 13.84 8.73
C GLN A 198 -0.02 13.26 9.05
N GLY A 199 1.03 14.04 8.78
CA GLY A 199 2.38 13.83 9.29
C GLY A 199 2.91 15.05 10.04
N PRO A 200 4.22 15.10 10.33
CA PRO A 200 4.83 16.19 11.10
C PRO A 200 4.76 17.55 10.40
N ASP A 201 4.93 17.57 9.08
CA ASP A 201 5.05 18.77 8.24
C ASP A 201 4.08 18.78 7.05
N TRP A 202 3.13 17.84 7.03
CA TRP A 202 2.15 17.73 5.97
C TRP A 202 0.81 17.26 6.50
N ALA A 203 -0.26 17.65 5.82
CA ALA A 203 -1.60 17.14 6.07
C ALA A 203 -2.44 17.22 4.80
N VAL A 204 -3.40 16.32 4.66
CA VAL A 204 -4.50 16.44 3.71
C VAL A 204 -5.79 16.06 4.42
N THR A 205 -6.82 16.87 4.25
CA THR A 205 -8.10 16.72 4.94
C THR A 205 -9.22 16.54 3.91
N ASP A 206 -10.14 15.61 4.19
CA ASP A 206 -11.28 15.26 3.33
C ASP A 206 -10.89 14.99 1.86
N LEU A 207 -9.83 14.21 1.64
CA LEU A 207 -9.32 13.83 0.33
C LEU A 207 -10.28 12.87 -0.37
N ASP A 208 -10.75 13.27 -1.55
CA ASP A 208 -11.25 12.38 -2.58
C ASP A 208 -10.23 12.30 -3.72
N LEU A 209 -9.90 11.09 -4.15
CA LEU A 209 -8.92 10.86 -5.21
C LEU A 209 -9.33 9.69 -6.10
N SER A 210 -9.26 9.89 -7.41
CA SER A 210 -9.37 8.84 -8.42
C SER A 210 -8.10 8.80 -9.24
N LEU A 211 -7.40 7.66 -9.24
CA LEU A 211 -6.21 7.42 -10.04
C LEU A 211 -6.41 6.18 -10.91
N ARG A 212 -6.07 6.29 -12.19
CA ARG A 212 -6.24 5.20 -13.16
C ARG A 212 -5.04 5.06 -14.08
N ASN A 213 -4.76 3.80 -14.46
CA ASN A 213 -3.79 3.43 -15.48
C ASN A 213 -2.40 4.03 -15.24
N LEU A 214 -1.85 3.91 -14.03
CA LEU A 214 -0.52 4.42 -13.69
C LEU A 214 0.40 3.27 -13.27
N THR A 215 1.60 3.22 -13.82
CA THR A 215 2.65 2.30 -13.35
C THR A 215 3.77 3.10 -12.70
N LEU A 216 4.06 2.82 -11.44
CA LEU A 216 5.23 3.33 -10.74
C LEU A 216 6.37 2.32 -10.86
N ARG A 217 7.59 2.78 -11.16
CA ARG A 217 8.77 1.93 -11.27
C ARG A 217 9.99 2.70 -10.73
N LYS A 218 10.41 2.35 -9.51
CA LYS A 218 11.43 3.11 -8.76
C LYS A 218 10.99 4.57 -8.58
N GLU A 219 11.80 5.53 -9.04
CA GLU A 219 11.54 6.97 -8.97
C GLU A 219 10.89 7.54 -10.24
N ASP A 220 10.39 6.67 -11.13
CA ASP A 220 9.72 7.09 -12.37
C ASP A 220 8.31 6.51 -12.46
N TRP A 221 7.47 7.15 -13.29
CA TRP A 221 6.13 6.72 -13.60
C TRP A 221 5.99 6.46 -15.10
N GLN A 222 5.06 5.58 -15.47
CA GLN A 222 4.75 5.23 -16.86
C GLN A 222 3.24 5.14 -17.02
N SER A 223 2.75 5.69 -18.13
CA SER A 223 1.34 5.57 -18.50
C SER A 223 1.14 5.84 -19.98
N GLN A 224 0.12 5.20 -20.59
CA GLN A 224 -0.34 5.53 -21.95
C GLN A 224 -1.51 6.53 -21.93
N GLU A 225 -2.39 6.42 -20.93
CA GLU A 225 -3.64 7.19 -20.82
C GLU A 225 -4.08 7.30 -19.34
N GLY A 226 -3.15 7.67 -18.49
CA GLY A 226 -3.36 7.74 -17.04
C GLY A 226 -4.17 8.97 -16.67
N LYS A 227 -4.96 8.87 -15.61
CA LYS A 227 -5.78 9.99 -15.12
C LYS A 227 -5.71 10.07 -13.61
N LEU A 228 -5.53 11.30 -13.11
CA LEU A 228 -5.64 11.66 -11.71
C LEU A 228 -6.67 12.78 -11.58
N SER A 229 -7.65 12.56 -10.72
CA SER A 229 -8.59 13.57 -10.24
C SER A 229 -8.49 13.58 -8.74
N MET A 230 -8.29 14.73 -8.12
CA MET A 230 -8.31 14.86 -6.67
C MET A 230 -8.94 16.17 -6.23
N ASN A 231 -9.61 16.12 -5.08
CA ASN A 231 -10.03 17.27 -4.31
C ASN A 231 -9.81 17.01 -2.82
N ALA A 232 -9.57 18.06 -2.07
CA ALA A 232 -9.48 18.01 -0.62
C ALA A 232 -10.04 19.31 -0.05
N SER A 233 -10.39 19.35 1.24
CA SER A 233 -10.73 20.61 1.93
C SER A 233 -9.47 21.41 2.27
N GLU A 234 -8.37 20.71 2.56
CA GLU A 234 -7.11 21.31 2.97
C GLU A 234 -5.93 20.43 2.51
N PHE A 235 -4.85 21.06 2.08
CA PHE A 235 -3.55 20.43 1.88
C PHE A 235 -2.44 21.32 2.45
N ILE A 236 -1.65 20.77 3.36
CA ILE A 236 -0.53 21.44 4.02
C ILE A 236 0.76 20.72 3.63
N TYR A 237 1.80 21.49 3.29
CA TYR A 237 3.16 20.99 3.12
C TYR A 237 4.18 22.07 3.52
N GLY A 238 4.81 21.90 4.68
CA GLY A 238 5.66 22.91 5.29
C GLY A 238 4.89 24.21 5.55
N SER A 239 5.30 25.30 4.92
CA SER A 239 4.60 26.60 4.97
C SER A 239 3.50 26.76 3.92
N LEU A 240 3.40 25.84 2.96
CA LEU A 240 2.34 25.89 1.95
C LEU A 240 1.05 25.37 2.56
N HIS A 241 0.00 26.17 2.43
CA HIS A 241 -1.33 25.84 2.92
C HIS A 241 -2.36 26.15 1.83
N PHE A 242 -2.82 25.10 1.16
CA PHE A 242 -3.83 25.14 0.13
C PHE A 242 -5.19 24.80 0.71
N LEU A 243 -6.17 25.64 0.43
CA LEU A 243 -7.56 25.45 0.84
C LEU A 243 -8.41 25.11 -0.39
N ASP A 244 -9.30 24.14 -0.23
CA ASP A 244 -10.12 23.54 -1.29
C ASP A 244 -9.34 23.22 -2.59
N PRO A 245 -8.15 22.57 -2.55
CA PRO A 245 -7.43 22.25 -3.77
C PRO A 245 -8.21 21.26 -4.64
N ILE A 246 -8.27 21.53 -5.94
CA ILE A 246 -8.77 20.63 -6.98
C ILE A 246 -7.67 20.45 -8.02
N LEU A 247 -7.33 19.21 -8.34
CA LEU A 247 -6.33 18.87 -9.35
C LEU A 247 -6.85 17.80 -10.29
N ASN A 248 -6.74 18.07 -11.59
CA ASN A 248 -7.00 17.11 -12.67
C ASN A 248 -5.78 17.03 -13.58
N ALA A 249 -5.24 15.82 -13.74
CA ALA A 249 -4.05 15.57 -14.54
C ALA A 249 -4.21 14.31 -15.41
N GLU A 250 -3.63 14.35 -16.60
CA GLU A 250 -3.54 13.22 -17.52
C GLU A 250 -2.08 12.85 -17.78
N PHE A 251 -1.77 11.57 -17.74
CA PHE A 251 -0.41 11.03 -17.87
C PHE A 251 -0.26 10.33 -19.21
N SER A 252 0.83 10.63 -19.91
CA SER A 252 1.21 9.97 -21.15
C SER A 252 2.73 9.73 -21.20
N PRO A 253 3.25 9.03 -22.22
CA PRO A 253 4.70 8.86 -22.37
C PRO A 253 5.43 10.21 -22.51
N GLN A 254 4.76 11.23 -23.06
CA GLN A 254 5.34 12.56 -23.29
C GLN A 254 5.43 13.41 -22.02
N GLY A 255 4.61 13.14 -20.99
CA GLY A 255 4.54 13.98 -19.81
C GLY A 255 3.19 13.97 -19.09
N VAL A 256 2.97 14.98 -18.26
CA VAL A 256 1.71 15.18 -17.53
C VAL A 256 1.02 16.42 -18.06
N ALA A 257 -0.18 16.27 -18.60
CA ALA A 257 -1.05 17.41 -18.88
C ALA A 257 -1.83 17.77 -17.61
N LEU A 258 -1.47 18.87 -16.96
CA LEU A 258 -2.21 19.46 -15.86
C LEU A 258 -3.42 20.20 -16.45
N ARG A 259 -4.56 19.53 -16.49
CA ARG A 259 -5.81 20.08 -17.05
C ARG A 259 -6.39 21.17 -16.16
N GLN A 260 -6.24 21.02 -14.85
CA GLN A 260 -6.72 21.98 -13.88
C GLN A 260 -5.95 21.82 -12.58
N PHE A 261 -5.47 22.93 -12.04
CA PHE A 261 -5.20 23.10 -10.62
C PHE A 261 -5.88 24.37 -10.15
N THR A 262 -6.69 24.29 -9.10
CA THR A 262 -7.30 25.45 -8.45
C THR A 262 -7.21 25.31 -6.94
N THR A 263 -6.91 26.39 -6.24
CA THR A 263 -6.91 26.43 -4.77
C THR A 263 -7.07 27.85 -4.26
N ARG A 264 -7.50 28.02 -3.02
CA ARG A 264 -7.35 29.26 -2.27
C ARG A 264 -6.03 29.24 -1.50
N TRP A 265 -5.26 30.31 -1.60
CA TRP A 265 -3.93 30.44 -1.01
C TRP A 265 -3.65 31.90 -0.68
N GLU A 266 -3.16 32.18 0.55
CA GLU A 266 -2.78 33.54 1.02
C GLU A 266 -3.87 34.60 0.78
N GLY A 267 -5.11 34.28 1.17
CA GLY A 267 -6.28 35.16 0.99
C GLY A 267 -6.80 35.25 -0.45
N GLY A 268 -6.05 34.76 -1.44
CA GLY A 268 -6.40 34.78 -2.85
C GLY A 268 -6.82 33.43 -3.42
N MET A 269 -6.95 33.40 -4.75
CA MET A 269 -7.19 32.22 -5.57
C MET A 269 -6.04 32.01 -6.54
N VAL A 270 -5.58 30.77 -6.64
CA VAL A 270 -4.65 30.31 -7.67
C VAL A 270 -5.41 29.39 -8.63
N ARG A 271 -5.24 29.62 -9.94
CA ARG A 271 -5.68 28.73 -11.00
C ARG A 271 -4.53 28.57 -11.99
N THR A 272 -4.24 27.33 -12.38
CA THR A 272 -3.28 27.08 -13.47
C THR A 272 -3.62 25.81 -14.24
N SER A 273 -3.18 25.78 -15.49
CA SER A 273 -3.12 24.60 -16.34
C SER A 273 -1.82 24.62 -17.13
N GLY A 274 -1.38 23.46 -17.59
CA GLY A 274 -0.14 23.36 -18.34
C GLY A 274 0.29 21.92 -18.57
N ASN A 275 1.55 21.76 -18.94
CA ASN A 275 2.13 20.48 -19.29
C ASN A 275 3.51 20.37 -18.63
N TRP A 276 3.70 19.31 -17.84
CA TRP A 276 5.05 18.86 -17.48
C TRP A 276 5.56 17.97 -18.60
N LEU A 277 6.54 18.45 -19.35
CA LEU A 277 7.18 17.71 -20.43
C LEU A 277 8.25 16.80 -19.84
N ARG A 278 8.14 15.51 -20.14
CA ARG A 278 9.14 14.52 -19.71
C ARG A 278 10.48 14.79 -20.37
N ASP A 279 10.45 15.12 -21.67
CA ASP A 279 11.63 15.59 -22.37
C ASP A 279 12.01 17.00 -21.88
N GLY A 280 13.28 17.19 -21.53
CA GLY A 280 13.77 18.43 -20.92
C GLY A 280 13.30 18.70 -19.47
N LYS A 281 12.41 17.89 -18.88
CA LYS A 281 11.91 18.03 -17.50
C LYS A 281 11.36 19.43 -17.19
N ALA A 282 10.59 20.00 -18.12
CA ALA A 282 10.12 21.37 -18.04
C ALA A 282 8.62 21.45 -17.75
N LEU A 283 8.22 22.35 -16.85
CA LEU A 283 6.82 22.73 -16.67
C LEU A 283 6.51 23.93 -17.56
N VAL A 284 5.59 23.74 -18.50
CA VAL A 284 5.07 24.80 -19.39
C VAL A 284 3.65 25.11 -18.95
N LEU A 285 3.39 26.36 -18.58
CA LEU A 285 2.06 26.80 -18.14
C LEU A 285 1.30 27.38 -19.33
N ASP A 286 0.11 26.86 -19.59
CA ASP A 286 -0.79 27.35 -20.63
C ASP A 286 -1.60 28.55 -20.13
N ASP A 287 -2.03 28.48 -18.87
CA ASP A 287 -2.76 29.53 -18.18
C ASP A 287 -2.32 29.59 -16.71
N THR A 288 -2.21 30.78 -16.16
CA THR A 288 -1.96 31.00 -14.73
C THR A 288 -2.58 32.30 -14.29
N ALA A 289 -3.45 32.20 -13.30
CA ALA A 289 -4.08 33.33 -12.65
C ALA A 289 -3.86 33.25 -11.14
N ILE A 290 -3.38 34.34 -10.56
CA ILE A 290 -3.34 34.57 -9.12
C ILE A 290 -4.17 35.83 -8.86
N VAL A 291 -5.25 35.68 -8.11
CA VAL A 291 -6.25 36.73 -7.92
C VAL A 291 -6.48 36.98 -6.44
N GLY A 292 -6.47 38.24 -6.01
CA GLY A 292 -6.80 38.61 -4.64
C GLY A 292 -5.74 38.27 -3.60
N LEU A 293 -4.46 38.18 -3.99
CA LEU A 293 -3.37 37.98 -3.04
C LEU A 293 -3.27 39.17 -2.08
N GLU A 294 -3.42 38.91 -0.80
CA GLU A 294 -3.23 39.90 0.26
C GLU A 294 -1.90 39.63 0.97
N TYR A 295 -0.88 40.40 0.62
CA TYR A 295 0.43 40.31 1.27
C TYR A 295 0.67 41.50 2.20
N THR A 296 0.87 41.22 3.48
CA THR A 296 1.32 42.24 4.43
C THR A 296 2.84 42.37 4.33
N LEU A 297 3.31 43.50 3.80
CA LEU A 297 4.73 43.81 3.71
C LEU A 297 5.36 43.86 5.11
N PRO A 298 6.57 43.32 5.33
CA PRO A 298 7.25 43.37 6.62
C PRO A 298 7.55 44.83 7.01
N ASP A 299 7.64 45.15 8.31
CA ASP A 299 7.81 46.54 8.78
C ASP A 299 8.99 47.30 8.14
N ASN A 300 10.04 46.57 7.74
CA ASN A 300 11.23 47.11 7.08
C ASN A 300 11.17 47.08 5.54
N TRP A 301 10.02 46.78 4.92
CA TRP A 301 9.90 46.63 3.46
C TRP A 301 10.44 47.83 2.71
N LYS A 302 10.16 49.05 3.20
CA LYS A 302 10.63 50.29 2.58
C LYS A 302 12.15 50.42 2.64
N GLN A 303 12.78 50.01 3.73
CA GLN A 303 14.25 50.00 3.86
C GLN A 303 14.88 48.95 2.94
N GLN A 304 14.26 47.77 2.83
CA GLN A 304 14.71 46.72 1.90
C GLN A 304 14.59 47.15 0.44
N TRP A 305 13.53 47.87 0.08
CA TRP A 305 13.29 48.34 -1.28
C TRP A 305 14.17 49.54 -1.67
N MET A 306 14.52 50.39 -0.69
CA MET A 306 15.47 51.50 -0.89
C MET A 306 16.94 51.06 -0.81
N SER A 307 17.20 49.82 -0.41
CA SER A 307 18.55 49.26 -0.45
C SER A 307 18.93 49.05 -1.92
N PRO A 308 20.05 49.62 -2.40
CA PRO A 308 20.50 49.36 -3.77
C PRO A 308 20.63 47.85 -3.95
N CYS A 309 20.08 47.30 -5.05
CA CYS A 309 20.36 45.91 -5.42
C CYS A 309 21.88 45.74 -5.42
N GLN A 310 22.40 44.94 -4.49
CA GLN A 310 23.80 44.54 -4.59
C GLN A 310 23.91 43.77 -5.90
N ASN A 311 24.81 44.21 -6.79
CA ASN A 311 25.18 43.48 -8.00
C ASN A 311 25.74 42.11 -7.60
N GLY A 312 24.85 41.14 -7.39
CA GLY A 312 25.16 39.73 -7.33
C GLY A 312 25.37 39.26 -8.75
N TYR A 313 26.62 39.27 -9.19
CA TYR A 313 27.02 38.58 -10.42
C TYR A 313 26.57 37.12 -10.33
N ILE A 314 25.72 36.72 -11.27
CA ILE A 314 25.63 35.34 -11.70
C ILE A 314 27.00 35.02 -12.32
N THR A 315 27.82 34.25 -11.61
CA THR A 315 28.88 33.46 -12.26
C THR A 315 28.49 32.01 -12.18
N SER A 316 28.22 31.43 -13.35
CA SER A 316 28.16 30.00 -13.56
C SER A 316 29.46 29.34 -13.10
N ARG A 317 29.33 28.29 -12.29
CA ARG A 317 30.08 27.02 -12.38
C ARG A 317 29.40 25.98 -11.51
#